data_AF-A0A9D2PIX4-F1
#
_entry.id   AF-A0A9D2PIX4-F1
#
_cell.length_a   1.000
_cell.length_b   1.000
_cell.length_c   1.000
_cell.angle_alpha   90.00
_cell.angle_beta   90.00
_cell.angle_gamma   90.00
#
_symmetry.space_group_name_H-M   'P 1'
#
loop_
_entity.id
_entity.type
_entity.pdbx_description
1 polymer ?
#
loop_
_entity_poly.entity_id
_entity_poly.type
_entity_poly.pdbx_seq_one_letter_code
_entity_poly.pdbx_strand_id
1 'polypeptide(L)' 'MLPGYMEGIRQAVKKPGAGLRSMAVSEDGLIEAVYVPDKSFVWGVQWHPEFSFRTDADSRKILKTFVLAANL' A
#
# COMPACT_ATOMS: atom_id res chain seq x y z
N MET A 1 -16.20 -2.51 15.79
CA MET A 1 -15.36 -3.43 15.00
C MET A 1 -15.33 -2.88 13.58
N LEU A 2 -14.25 -2.20 13.18
CA LEU A 2 -14.13 -1.66 11.83
C LEU A 2 -13.48 -2.72 10.92
N PRO A 3 -14.02 -2.95 9.71
CA PRO A 3 -13.43 -3.88 8.76
C PRO A 3 -12.14 -3.23 8.20
N GLY A 4 -10.97 -3.85 8.43
CA GLY A 4 -9.73 -3.34 7.84
C GLY A 4 -8.44 -3.69 8.59
N TYR A 5 -8.52 -3.98 9.88
CA TYR A 5 -7.35 -4.49 10.61
C TYR A 5 -7.17 -5.98 10.31
N MET A 6 -6.29 -6.28 9.35
CA MET A 6 -5.71 -7.60 9.16
C MET A 6 -4.97 -8.00 10.44
N GLU A 7 -5.50 -9.00 11.16
CA GLU A 7 -4.83 -9.64 12.29
C GLU A 7 -3.42 -10.11 11.88
N GLY A 8 -2.36 -9.56 12.49
CA GLY A 8 -1.00 -10.11 12.37
C GLY A 8 0.14 -9.13 12.07
N ILE A 9 -0.15 -7.90 11.62
CA ILE A 9 0.91 -6.91 11.37
C ILE A 9 1.31 -6.23 12.70
N ARG A 10 2.54 -6.49 13.15
CA ARG A 10 3.07 -5.98 14.44
C ARG A 10 4.13 -4.90 14.29
N GLN A 11 4.48 -4.56 13.05
CA GLN A 11 5.54 -3.61 12.73
C GLN A 11 5.05 -2.69 11.62
N ALA A 12 5.44 -1.42 11.70
CA ALA A 12 5.09 -0.40 10.73
C ALA A 12 6.28 0.52 10.45
N VAL A 13 6.20 1.30 9.37
CA VAL A 13 7.26 2.23 8.99
C VAL A 13 7.32 3.38 9.99
N LYS A 14 8.42 3.47 10.73
CA LYS A 14 8.71 4.62 11.61
C LYS A 14 9.15 5.86 10.82
N LYS A 15 9.99 5.67 9.79
CA LYS A 15 10.49 6.72 8.92
C LYS A 15 10.74 6.12 7.52
N PRO A 16 10.23 6.74 6.44
CA PRO A 16 10.56 6.30 5.08
C PRO A 16 12.07 6.37 4.82
N GLY A 17 12.58 5.38 4.08
CA GLY A 17 13.96 5.39 3.60
C GLY A 17 14.23 6.56 2.65
N ALA A 18 15.51 6.83 2.35
CA ALA A 18 15.87 7.88 1.41
C ALA A 18 15.19 7.66 0.05
N GLY A 19 14.57 8.71 -0.50
CA GLY A 19 13.83 8.67 -1.77
C GLY A 19 12.40 8.13 -1.69
N LEU A 20 11.99 7.52 -0.57
CA LEU A 20 10.60 7.12 -0.34
C LEU A 20 9.78 8.27 0.24
N ARG A 21 8.51 8.36 -0.17
CA ARG A 21 7.50 9.26 0.41
C ARG A 21 6.27 8.47 0.81
N SER A 22 5.58 8.93 1.87
CA SER A 22 4.29 8.35 2.25
C SER A 22 3.22 8.65 1.20
N MET A 23 2.34 7.68 0.97
CA MET A 23 1.18 7.76 0.07
C MET A 23 -0.14 7.55 0.83
N ALA A 24 -0.10 6.81 1.94
CA ALA A 24 -1.24 6.59 2.83
C ALA A 24 -0.77 6.60 4.29
N VAL A 25 -1.57 7.20 5.16
CA VAL A 25 -1.37 7.25 6.61
C VAL A 25 -2.70 6.93 7.27
N SER A 26 -2.70 6.01 8.23
CA SER A 26 -3.88 5.63 9.02
C SER A 26 -4.25 6.70 10.06
N GLU A 27 -5.41 6.56 10.68
CA GLU A 27 -5.91 7.51 11.70
C GLU A 27 -5.02 7.58 12.95
N ASP A 28 -4.30 6.51 13.27
CA ASP A 28 -3.32 6.45 14.36
C ASP A 28 -1.91 6.91 13.94
N GLY A 29 -1.76 7.42 12.72
CA GLY A 29 -0.54 8.06 12.23
C GLY A 29 0.50 7.09 11.66
N LEU A 30 0.17 5.82 11.45
CA LEU A 30 1.06 4.85 10.83
C LEU A 30 1.10 5.03 9.32
N ILE A 31 2.30 4.94 8.74
CA ILE A 31 2.47 4.97 7.29
C ILE A 31 2.09 3.59 6.75
N GLU A 32 0.99 3.54 6.00
CA GLU A 32 0.42 2.33 5.43
C GLU A 32 0.82 2.12 3.96
N ALA A 33 1.29 3.17 3.28
CA ALA A 33 1.82 3.03 1.93
C ALA A 33 2.94 4.04 1.63
N VAL A 34 3.88 3.63 0.78
CA VAL A 34 5.01 4.45 0.30
C VAL A 34 5.19 4.33 -1.20
N TYR A 35 5.84 5.34 -1.79
CA TYR A 35 6.25 5.34 -3.19
C TYR A 35 7.56 6.10 -3.43
N VAL A 36 8.15 5.94 -4.61
CA VAL A 36 9.30 6.75 -5.07
C VAL A 36 8.84 7.73 -6.17
N PRO A 37 8.88 9.06 -5.95
CA PRO A 37 8.36 10.04 -6.90
C PRO A 37 8.99 10.01 -8.29
N ASP A 38 10.29 9.72 -8.37
CA ASP A 38 11.08 9.84 -9.60
C ASP A 38 11.27 8.49 -10.33
N LYS A 39 10.40 7.51 -10.07
CA LYS A 39 10.43 6.19 -10.72
C LYS A 39 9.09 5.92 -11.41
N SER A 40 9.13 5.14 -12.50
CA SER A 40 7.94 4.77 -13.26
C SER A 40 6.90 4.08 -12.40
N PHE A 41 7.32 3.10 -11.59
CA PHE A 41 6.44 2.45 -10.62
C PHE A 41 7.23 1.81 -9.47
N VAL A 42 7.06 2.34 -8.26
CA VAL A 42 7.54 1.72 -7.02
C VAL A 42 6.54 2.05 -5.92
N TRP A 43 5.63 1.12 -5.60
CA TRP A 43 4.67 1.25 -4.52
C TRP A 43 4.90 0.13 -3.50
N GLY A 44 4.87 0.47 -2.22
CA GLY A 44 4.81 -0.48 -1.11
C GLY A 44 3.55 -0.21 -0.30
N VAL A 45 2.76 -1.25 -0.01
CA VAL A 45 1.57 -1.18 0.83
C VAL A 45 1.75 -2.12 2.02
N GLN A 46 1.26 -1.70 3.19
CA GLN A 46 1.39 -2.44 4.44
C GLN A 46 0.27 -3.48 4.59
N TRP A 47 -0.94 -3.17 4.12
CA TRP A 47 -2.04 -4.13 4.07
C TRP A 47 -1.87 -5.13 2.92
N HIS A 48 -2.75 -6.12 2.89
CA HIS A 48 -2.72 -7.25 1.96
C HIS A 48 -3.85 -7.15 0.90
N PRO A 49 -3.69 -6.35 -0.18
CA PRO A 49 -4.72 -6.21 -1.22
C PRO A 49 -5.01 -7.52 -1.98
N GLU A 50 -4.12 -8.51 -1.90
CA GLU A 50 -4.30 -9.85 -2.48
C GLU A 50 -5.41 -10.64 -1.79
N PHE A 51 -5.60 -10.48 -0.47
CA PHE A 51 -6.64 -11.21 0.26
C PHE A 51 -8.04 -10.66 0.01
N SER A 52 -8.14 -9.35 -0.24
CA SER A 52 -9.39 -8.65 -0.53
C SER A 52 -9.66 -8.46 -2.02
N PHE A 53 -8.83 -8.99 -2.91
CA PHE A 53 -8.97 -8.79 -4.36
C PHE A 53 -10.38 -9.08 -4.92
N ARG A 54 -11.02 -10.16 -4.46
CA ARG A 54 -12.34 -10.56 -4.99
C ARG A 54 -13.49 -9.70 -4.47
N THR A 55 -13.32 -9.07 -3.31
CA THR A 55 -14.41 -8.42 -2.57
C THR A 55 -14.26 -6.90 -2.50
N ASP A 56 -13.05 -6.37 -2.59
CA ASP A 56 -12.75 -4.94 -2.51
C ASP A 56 -12.30 -4.36 -3.85
N ALA A 57 -12.97 -3.30 -4.29
CA ALA A 57 -12.68 -2.62 -5.54
C ALA A 57 -11.34 -1.88 -5.51
N ASP A 58 -10.93 -1.36 -4.36
CA ASP A 58 -9.69 -0.58 -4.25
C ASP A 58 -8.47 -1.48 -4.26
N SER A 59 -8.54 -2.63 -3.60
CA SER A 59 -7.58 -3.74 -3.74
C SER A 59 -7.37 -4.16 -5.20
N ARG A 60 -8.46 -4.27 -5.98
CA ARG A 60 -8.35 -4.54 -7.43
C ARG A 60 -7.66 -3.43 -8.19
N LYS A 61 -7.92 -2.17 -7.87
CA LYS A 61 -7.27 -1.02 -8.53
C LYS A 61 -5.75 -1.06 -8.30
N ILE A 62 -5.29 -1.35 -7.08
CA ILE A 62 -3.85 -1.42 -6.77
C ILE A 62 -3.15 -2.46 -7.65
N LEU A 63 -3.67 -3.70 -7.68
CA LEU A 63 -3.08 -4.78 -8.47
C LEU A 63 -3.18 -4.50 -9.97
N LYS A 64 -4.30 -3.92 -10.44
CA LYS A 64 -4.45 -3.51 -11.84
C LYS A 64 -3.41 -2.46 -12.24
N THR A 65 -3.17 -1.46 -11.40
CA THR A 65 -2.16 -0.43 -11.66
C THR A 65 -0.76 -1.03 -11.76
N PHE A 66 -0.41 -2.00 -10.90
CA PHE A 66 0.86 -2.71 -11.01
C PHE A 66 1.02 -3.42 -12.37
N VAL A 67 -0.01 -4.15 -12.82
CA VAL A 67 0.02 -4.82 -14.13
C VAL A 67 0.13 -3.82 -15.27
N LEU A 68 -0.61 -2.71 -15.22
CA LEU A 68 -0.53 -1.68 -16.26
C LEU A 68 0.87 -1.07 -16.31
N ALA A 69 1.49 -0.79 -15.17
CA ALA A 69 2.83 -0.23 -15.09
C ALA A 69 3.92 -1.18 -15.60
N ALA A 70 3.72 -2.49 -15.51
CA ALA A 70 4.64 -3.51 -16.03
C ALA A 70 4.53 -3.71 -17.55
N ASN A 71 3.50 -3.16 -18.19
CA ASN A 71 3.24 -3.27 -19.63
C ASN A 71 3.54 -1.96 -20.40
N LEU A 72 4.21 -1.00 -19.76
CA LEU A 72 4.71 0.24 -20.36
C LEU A 72 6.18 0.10 -20.76
#